data_AF-A0A3A6N7X5-F1
#
_entry.id   AF-A0A3A6N7X5-F1
#
_cell.length_a   1.000
_cell.length_b   1.000
_cell.length_c   1.000
_cell.angle_alpha   90.00
_cell.angle_beta   90.00
_cell.angle_gamma   90.00
#
_symmetry.space_group_name_H-M   'P 1'
#
loop_
_entity.id
_entity.type
_entity.pdbx_description
1 polymer ?
#
loop_
_entity_poly.entity_id
_entity_poly.type
_entity_poly.pdbx_seq_one_letter_code
_entity_poly.pdbx_strand_id
1 'polypeptide(L)'
;MFRITGQRGQAMIMALLIMGVGLVVTSALATMGTGAIKITRSHAADIRAYYIAEAGMERALAQLRLQPSWNGFKDGSGTDRWVDYGEGQFKIEMEPNEFTGWDTQERTVTITSTGRYLVSGETAQKTLVALVKVRLHDALWNWPGLFVDGSSAVSIGGNTTLEITEDAGVLSGKVYVRGNLSISGSGELRADILAVEKELSVQKVNQLYAQEARAYTMSASTIEKIRPTVPVIISDWNPGDEEIPDAVFTSDMKEYYAQLAADPGITIWDQDGLKDMSGIYQLDGLYRCNGPLDLKSGTYSGRGTIIVTGDVGFSSGNTLVKADKDSCLTIITPTGTVTLGGGETLGANVIAHKLRLNGKASILGIAMVEEVEFNGGGNKVNFSLNNLFAEGSDMALPGTTITIGSWKEKHGIF
;
A
#
# COMPACT_ATOMS: atom_id res chain seq x y z
N MET A 1 -74.43 37.85 -64.63
CA MET A 1 -72.99 38.20 -64.76
C MET A 1 -72.56 38.88 -63.46
N PHE A 2 -72.17 38.08 -62.46
CA PHE A 2 -71.70 38.59 -61.16
C PHE A 2 -70.20 38.85 -61.25
N ARG A 3 -69.82 40.12 -61.19
CA ARG A 3 -68.43 40.57 -61.29
C ARG A 3 -67.75 40.30 -59.94
N ILE A 4 -66.80 39.37 -59.91
CA ILE A 4 -66.00 39.04 -58.74
C ILE A 4 -65.03 40.19 -58.47
N THR A 5 -65.39 41.12 -57.58
CA THR A 5 -64.50 42.18 -57.06
C THR A 5 -63.87 41.80 -55.70
N GLY A 6 -63.92 40.52 -55.29
CA GLY A 6 -63.45 40.03 -53.98
C GLY A 6 -62.05 39.38 -53.93
N GLN A 7 -61.34 39.23 -55.05
CA GLN A 7 -60.11 38.40 -55.09
C GLN A 7 -58.91 39.01 -54.35
N ARG A 8 -58.82 40.34 -54.22
CA ARG A 8 -57.69 41.00 -53.50
C ARG A 8 -57.74 40.76 -51.99
N GLY A 9 -58.94 40.65 -51.40
CA GLY A 9 -59.10 40.35 -49.97
C GLY A 9 -58.81 38.89 -49.63
N GLN A 10 -59.21 37.96 -50.51
CA GLN A 10 -58.93 36.53 -50.32
C GLN A 10 -57.43 36.21 -50.37
N ALA A 11 -56.68 36.86 -51.25
CA ALA A 11 -55.22 36.70 -51.32
C ALA A 11 -54.52 37.16 -50.02
N MET A 12 -54.98 38.26 -49.42
CA MET A 12 -54.43 38.77 -48.17
C MET A 12 -54.72 37.83 -46.99
N ILE A 13 -55.95 37.30 -46.92
CA ILE A 13 -56.33 36.32 -45.89
C ILE A 13 -55.50 35.04 -46.04
N MET A 14 -55.34 34.52 -47.25
CA MET A 14 -54.49 33.34 -47.51
C MET A 14 -53.04 33.59 -47.10
N ALA A 15 -52.47 34.76 -47.42
CA ALA A 15 -51.11 35.10 -47.04
C ALA A 15 -50.94 35.17 -45.51
N LEU A 16 -51.89 35.77 -44.79
CA LEU A 16 -51.89 35.82 -43.32
C LEU A 16 -52.04 34.43 -42.71
N LEU A 17 -52.88 33.57 -43.30
CA LEU A 17 -53.09 32.20 -42.83
C LEU A 17 -51.82 31.36 -43.00
N ILE A 18 -51.16 31.47 -44.16
CA ILE A 18 -49.87 30.80 -44.42
C ILE A 18 -48.79 31.31 -43.47
N MET A 19 -48.69 32.63 -43.26
CA MET A 19 -47.75 33.19 -42.28
C MET A 19 -48.04 32.73 -40.85
N GLY A 20 -49.32 32.68 -40.46
CA GLY A 20 -49.75 32.20 -39.14
C GLY A 20 -49.36 30.74 -38.92
N VAL A 21 -49.63 29.88 -39.90
CA VAL A 21 -49.22 28.46 -39.85
C VAL A 21 -47.68 28.35 -39.80
N GLY A 22 -46.97 29.14 -40.62
CA GLY A 22 -45.50 29.17 -40.62
C GLY A 22 -44.90 29.55 -39.28
N LEU A 23 -45.47 30.54 -38.58
CA LEU A 23 -45.04 30.94 -37.24
C LEU A 23 -45.25 29.83 -36.21
N VAL A 24 -46.40 29.15 -36.24
CA VAL A 24 -46.70 28.04 -35.31
C VAL A 24 -45.77 26.84 -35.55
N VAL A 25 -45.49 26.51 -36.81
CA VAL A 25 -44.56 25.41 -37.14
C VAL A 25 -43.12 25.78 -36.71
N THR A 26 -42.69 27.01 -36.96
CA THR A 26 -41.34 27.48 -36.59
C THR A 26 -41.16 27.49 -35.06
N SER A 27 -42.16 27.92 -34.30
CA SER A 27 -42.10 27.90 -32.84
C SER A 27 -42.07 26.48 -32.29
N ALA A 28 -42.87 25.56 -32.84
CA ALA A 28 -42.84 24.14 -32.46
C ALA A 28 -41.47 23.50 -32.73
N LEU A 29 -40.86 23.76 -33.89
CA LEU A 29 -39.51 23.28 -34.21
C LEU A 29 -38.46 23.86 -33.26
N ALA A 30 -38.56 25.15 -32.90
CA ALA A 30 -37.66 25.76 -31.93
C ALA A 30 -37.79 25.10 -30.55
N THR A 31 -39.01 24.82 -30.08
CA THR A 31 -39.24 24.13 -28.79
C THR A 31 -38.73 22.68 -28.80
N MET A 32 -38.92 21.94 -29.89
CA MET A 32 -38.36 20.59 -30.03
C MET A 32 -36.83 20.61 -30.08
N GLY A 33 -36.25 21.59 -30.79
CA GLY A 33 -34.80 21.77 -30.88
C GLY A 33 -34.17 22.10 -29.52
N THR A 34 -34.77 23.00 -28.75
CA THR A 34 -34.27 23.32 -27.39
C THR A 34 -34.41 22.14 -26.44
N GLY A 35 -35.49 21.36 -26.55
CA GLY A 35 -35.68 20.11 -25.80
C GLY A 35 -34.60 19.07 -26.10
N ALA A 36 -34.34 18.81 -27.39
CA ALA A 36 -33.31 17.85 -27.81
C ALA A 36 -31.90 18.29 -27.36
N ILE A 37 -31.59 19.59 -27.45
CA ILE A 37 -30.32 20.14 -26.96
C ILE A 37 -30.21 19.97 -25.44
N LYS A 38 -31.28 20.25 -24.68
CA LYS A 38 -31.26 20.09 -23.23
C LYS A 38 -31.03 18.63 -22.82
N ILE A 39 -31.74 17.69 -23.46
CA ILE A 39 -31.58 16.25 -23.22
C ILE A 39 -30.14 15.81 -23.55
N THR A 40 -29.61 16.23 -24.70
CA THR A 40 -28.24 15.88 -25.11
C THR A 40 -27.19 16.43 -24.14
N ARG A 41 -27.37 17.67 -23.67
CA ARG A 41 -26.48 18.29 -22.67
C ARG A 41 -26.57 17.58 -21.31
N SER A 42 -27.79 17.25 -20.86
CA SER A 42 -28.00 16.48 -19.63
C SER A 42 -27.33 15.11 -19.71
N HIS A 43 -27.52 14.39 -20.83
CA HIS A 43 -26.93 13.08 -21.04
C HIS A 43 -25.39 13.15 -21.10
N ALA A 44 -24.84 14.17 -21.77
CA ALA A 44 -23.40 14.40 -21.77
C ALA A 44 -22.86 14.72 -20.36
N ALA A 45 -23.61 15.49 -19.56
CA ALA A 45 -23.25 15.79 -18.18
C ALA A 45 -23.32 14.54 -17.28
N ASP A 46 -24.33 13.69 -17.45
CA ASP A 46 -24.48 12.42 -16.74
C ASP A 46 -23.35 11.45 -17.06
N ILE A 47 -22.97 11.32 -18.33
CA ILE A 47 -21.81 10.51 -18.74
C ILE A 47 -20.52 11.03 -18.07
N ARG A 48 -20.31 12.36 -18.05
CA ARG A 48 -19.13 12.95 -17.40
C ARG A 48 -19.12 12.67 -15.90
N ALA A 49 -20.26 12.83 -15.23
CA ALA A 49 -20.39 12.52 -13.81
C ALA A 49 -20.10 11.04 -13.52
N TYR A 50 -20.51 10.12 -14.41
CA TYR A 50 -20.20 8.70 -14.32
C TYR A 50 -18.68 8.44 -14.37
N TYR A 51 -17.98 8.98 -15.37
CA TYR A 51 -16.53 8.82 -15.50
C TYR A 51 -15.75 9.45 -14.32
N ILE A 52 -16.26 10.55 -13.76
CA ILE A 52 -15.68 11.14 -12.56
C ILE A 52 -15.87 10.20 -11.34
N ALA A 53 -17.02 9.55 -11.23
CA ALA A 53 -17.26 8.55 -10.19
C ALA A 53 -16.35 7.32 -10.37
N GLU A 54 -16.14 6.87 -11.60
CA GLU A 54 -15.22 5.77 -11.94
C GLU A 54 -13.78 6.12 -11.56
N ALA A 55 -13.29 7.32 -11.90
CA ALA A 55 -11.97 7.78 -11.49
C ALA A 55 -11.81 7.82 -9.95
N GLY A 56 -12.88 8.22 -9.24
CA GLY A 56 -12.91 8.14 -7.78
C GLY A 56 -12.80 6.69 -7.26
N MET A 57 -13.47 5.73 -7.91
CA MET A 57 -13.40 4.30 -7.58
C MET A 57 -11.99 3.76 -7.80
N GLU A 58 -11.38 4.03 -8.96
CA GLU A 58 -10.00 3.62 -9.25
C GLU A 58 -9.01 4.17 -8.23
N ARG A 59 -9.16 5.45 -7.86
CA ARG A 59 -8.33 6.07 -6.82
C ARG A 59 -8.54 5.40 -5.47
N ALA A 60 -9.78 5.07 -5.10
CA ALA A 60 -10.09 4.38 -3.86
C ALA A 60 -9.46 2.98 -3.81
N LEU A 61 -9.54 2.22 -4.91
CA LEU A 61 -8.88 0.92 -5.05
C LEU A 61 -7.36 1.06 -4.96
N ALA A 62 -6.77 2.07 -5.60
CA ALA A 62 -5.34 2.34 -5.49
C ALA A 62 -4.92 2.68 -4.05
N GLN A 63 -5.71 3.46 -3.33
CA GLN A 63 -5.45 3.75 -1.92
C GLN A 63 -5.57 2.52 -1.04
N LEU A 64 -6.56 1.65 -1.26
CA LEU A 64 -6.63 0.36 -0.54
C LEU A 64 -5.44 -0.56 -0.84
N ARG A 65 -4.87 -0.50 -2.05
CA ARG A 65 -3.65 -1.25 -2.41
C ARG A 65 -2.40 -0.71 -1.73
N LEU A 66 -2.47 0.49 -1.14
CA LEU A 66 -1.38 1.15 -0.43
C LEU A 66 -1.61 1.15 1.08
N GLN A 67 -2.87 1.16 1.50
CA GLN A 67 -3.30 1.17 2.88
C GLN A 67 -4.64 0.41 3.00
N PRO A 68 -4.61 -0.90 3.30
CA PRO A 68 -5.77 -1.79 3.39
C PRO A 68 -6.74 -1.37 4.48
N SER A 69 -6.24 -0.65 5.48
CA SER A 69 -7.00 -0.02 6.57
C SER A 69 -7.64 1.33 6.19
N TRP A 70 -7.35 1.86 5.00
CA TRP A 70 -7.84 3.16 4.58
C TRP A 70 -9.37 3.19 4.62
N ASN A 71 -9.91 4.29 5.14
CA ASN A 71 -11.33 4.47 5.45
C ASN A 71 -11.93 5.69 4.74
N GLY A 72 -11.36 6.07 3.59
CA GLY A 72 -11.83 7.17 2.76
C GLY A 72 -11.06 8.48 2.97
N PHE A 73 -11.39 9.48 2.16
CA PHE A 73 -10.81 10.82 2.27
C PHE A 73 -11.57 11.62 3.31
N LYS A 74 -11.09 11.59 4.56
CA LYS A 74 -11.65 12.38 5.64
C LYS A 74 -10.95 13.74 5.74
N ASP A 75 -11.70 14.79 6.06
CA ASP A 75 -11.10 16.04 6.53
C ASP A 75 -10.72 15.94 8.03
N GLY A 76 -10.12 16.99 8.59
CA GLY A 76 -9.75 17.02 10.01
C GLY A 76 -10.94 16.91 10.99
N SER A 77 -12.18 16.94 10.49
CA SER A 77 -13.40 16.71 11.27
C SER A 77 -13.98 15.29 11.10
N GLY A 78 -13.33 14.44 10.29
CA GLY A 78 -13.81 13.09 9.99
C GLY A 78 -14.90 13.03 8.92
N THR A 79 -15.19 14.13 8.22
CA THR A 79 -16.21 14.16 7.16
C THR A 79 -15.63 13.89 5.79
N ASP A 80 -16.41 13.27 4.91
CA ASP A 80 -15.96 12.91 3.56
C ASP A 80 -15.75 14.15 2.69
N ARG A 81 -14.54 14.26 2.13
CA ARG A 81 -14.11 15.41 1.34
C ARG A 81 -14.36 15.20 -0.16
N TRP A 82 -14.84 16.24 -0.83
CA TRP A 82 -14.84 16.33 -2.29
C TRP A 82 -13.43 16.60 -2.82
N VAL A 83 -13.02 15.83 -3.82
CA VAL A 83 -11.72 15.92 -4.49
C VAL A 83 -11.93 16.36 -5.93
N ASP A 84 -11.22 17.40 -6.35
CA ASP A 84 -11.29 17.92 -7.72
C ASP A 84 -10.69 16.92 -8.73
N TYR A 85 -11.36 16.78 -9.87
CA TYR A 85 -10.92 15.94 -11.00
C TYR A 85 -11.41 16.52 -12.33
N GLY A 86 -10.49 17.11 -13.09
CA GLY A 86 -10.81 17.79 -14.35
C GLY A 86 -11.81 18.93 -14.16
N GLU A 87 -12.96 18.84 -14.81
CA GLU A 87 -14.04 19.82 -14.73
C GLU A 87 -15.11 19.50 -13.65
N GLY A 88 -14.86 18.50 -12.80
CA GLY A 88 -15.80 18.09 -11.77
C GLY A 88 -15.10 17.63 -10.50
N GLN A 89 -15.86 16.93 -9.65
CA GLN A 89 -15.39 16.49 -8.34
C GLN A 89 -15.92 15.09 -8.02
N PHE A 90 -15.17 14.29 -7.27
CA PHE A 90 -15.68 13.05 -6.70
C PHE A 90 -15.59 13.03 -5.18
N LYS A 91 -16.41 12.19 -4.55
CA LYS A 91 -16.39 11.92 -3.11
C LYS A 91 -16.44 10.40 -2.91
N ILE A 92 -15.58 9.90 -2.01
CA ILE A 92 -15.51 8.49 -1.65
C ILE A 92 -16.03 8.31 -0.23
N GLU A 93 -16.99 7.41 -0.07
CA GLU A 93 -17.49 6.95 1.22
C GLU A 93 -17.16 5.46 1.33
N MET A 94 -16.65 5.04 2.48
CA MET A 94 -16.30 3.64 2.73
C MET A 94 -17.04 3.15 3.95
N GLU A 95 -17.84 2.11 3.76
CA GLU A 95 -18.45 1.38 4.85
C GLU A 95 -17.60 0.12 5.07
N PRO A 96 -16.85 0.03 6.18
CA PRO A 96 -16.21 -1.22 6.54
C PRO A 96 -17.31 -2.26 6.75
N ASN A 97 -17.31 -3.33 5.95
CA ASN A 97 -18.03 -4.52 6.38
C ASN A 97 -17.21 -5.17 7.50
N GLU A 98 -17.88 -5.91 8.38
CA GLU A 98 -17.23 -6.58 9.51
C GLU A 98 -15.96 -7.29 9.03
N PHE A 99 -14.84 -6.99 9.69
CA PHE A 99 -13.61 -7.76 9.51
C PHE A 99 -13.97 -9.19 9.90
N THR A 100 -13.86 -10.16 8.99
CA THR A 100 -14.25 -11.56 9.22
C THR A 100 -13.27 -12.31 10.14
N GLY A 101 -12.71 -11.61 11.13
CA GLY A 101 -11.67 -12.09 12.04
C GLY A 101 -10.27 -11.96 11.44
N TRP A 102 -9.30 -11.68 12.32
CA TRP A 102 -7.86 -11.62 12.03
C TRP A 102 -7.32 -12.91 11.39
N ASP A 103 -8.03 -14.02 11.57
CA ASP A 103 -7.66 -15.33 11.01
C ASP A 103 -7.79 -15.41 9.49
N THR A 104 -8.65 -14.58 8.87
CA THR A 104 -8.91 -14.69 7.41
C THR A 104 -8.02 -13.80 6.56
N GLN A 105 -7.28 -12.86 7.16
CA GLN A 105 -6.46 -11.84 6.46
C GLN A 105 -7.22 -11.11 5.32
N GLU A 106 -8.55 -11.16 5.37
CA GLU A 106 -9.47 -10.65 4.38
C GLU A 106 -10.34 -9.56 5.00
N ARG A 107 -10.33 -8.40 4.36
CA ARG A 107 -11.22 -7.29 4.66
C ARG A 107 -12.16 -7.08 3.50
N THR A 108 -13.47 -7.10 3.76
CA THR A 108 -14.44 -6.67 2.76
C THR A 108 -14.83 -5.22 3.03
N VAL A 109 -14.79 -4.37 2.00
CA VAL A 109 -15.16 -2.96 2.09
C VAL A 109 -16.18 -2.63 1.00
N THR A 110 -17.21 -1.89 1.37
CA THR A 110 -18.12 -1.30 0.40
C THR A 110 -17.63 0.11 0.08
N ILE A 111 -17.18 0.33 -1.16
CA ILE A 111 -16.75 1.64 -1.64
C ILE A 111 -17.92 2.29 -2.39
N THR A 112 -18.31 3.49 -1.96
CA THR A 112 -19.29 4.32 -2.66
C THR A 112 -18.57 5.54 -3.23
N SER A 113 -18.46 5.60 -4.57
CA SER A 113 -17.87 6.74 -5.27
C SER A 113 -18.96 7.58 -5.92
N THR A 114 -19.03 8.87 -5.57
CA THR A 114 -19.99 9.82 -6.14
C THR A 114 -19.24 10.86 -6.96
N GLY A 115 -19.49 10.87 -8.27
CA GLY A 115 -18.97 11.88 -9.20
C GLY A 115 -20.00 12.98 -9.44
N ARG A 116 -19.52 14.22 -9.50
CA ARG A 116 -20.31 15.44 -9.71
C ARG A 116 -19.72 16.25 -10.85
N TYR A 117 -20.56 16.64 -11.80
CA TYR A 117 -20.20 17.52 -12.90
C TYR A 117 -21.09 18.77 -12.90
N LEU A 118 -20.48 19.96 -12.95
CA LEU A 118 -21.15 21.24 -12.85
C LEU A 118 -21.25 21.90 -14.23
N VAL A 119 -22.47 22.12 -14.73
CA VAL A 119 -22.72 22.81 -16.00
C VAL A 119 -23.67 23.98 -15.76
N SER A 120 -23.15 25.20 -15.74
CA SER A 120 -23.91 26.46 -15.80
C SER A 120 -25.25 26.47 -15.02
N GLY A 121 -25.23 26.01 -13.76
CA GLY A 121 -26.40 25.99 -12.87
C GLY A 121 -27.12 24.65 -12.74
N GLU A 122 -26.81 23.66 -13.58
CA GLU A 122 -27.24 22.26 -13.41
C GLU A 122 -26.07 21.42 -12.84
N THR A 123 -26.39 20.50 -11.93
CA THR A 123 -25.44 19.53 -11.37
C THR A 123 -25.85 18.14 -11.82
N ALA A 124 -25.02 17.48 -12.62
CA ALA A 124 -25.15 16.05 -12.88
C ALA A 124 -24.38 15.28 -11.79
N GLN A 125 -24.98 14.21 -11.27
CA GLN A 125 -24.37 13.39 -10.23
C GLN A 125 -24.61 11.92 -10.51
N LYS A 126 -23.55 11.12 -10.38
CA LYS A 126 -23.60 9.66 -10.52
C LYS A 126 -22.89 9.01 -9.35
N THR A 127 -23.44 7.90 -8.88
CA THR A 127 -22.90 7.17 -7.72
C THR A 127 -22.70 5.71 -8.08
N LEU A 128 -21.46 5.25 -7.93
CA LEU A 128 -21.03 3.86 -8.09
C LEU A 128 -20.83 3.23 -6.73
N VAL A 129 -21.21 1.97 -6.60
CA VAL A 129 -21.01 1.17 -5.38
C VAL A 129 -20.29 -0.10 -5.79
N ALA A 130 -19.15 -0.36 -5.17
CA ALA A 130 -18.38 -1.59 -5.37
C ALA A 130 -18.18 -2.32 -4.04
N LEU A 131 -18.40 -3.62 -4.05
CA LEU A 131 -17.98 -4.51 -2.97
C LEU A 131 -16.58 -4.99 -3.27
N VAL A 132 -15.62 -4.67 -2.42
CA VAL A 132 -14.21 -4.91 -2.65
C VAL A 132 -13.69 -5.83 -1.55
N LYS A 133 -13.02 -6.91 -1.94
CA LYS A 133 -12.26 -7.77 -1.03
C LYS A 133 -10.80 -7.38 -1.10
N VAL A 134 -10.23 -7.02 0.04
CA VAL A 134 -8.82 -6.72 0.22
C VAL A 134 -8.23 -7.88 1.01
N ARG A 135 -7.33 -8.63 0.38
CA ARG A 135 -6.57 -9.68 1.06
C ARG A 135 -5.15 -9.17 1.27
N LEU A 136 -4.73 -9.15 2.53
CA LEU A 136 -3.36 -8.79 2.89
C LEU A 136 -2.39 -9.84 2.35
N HIS A 137 -1.12 -9.46 2.22
CA HIS A 137 -0.10 -10.42 1.80
C HIS A 137 0.34 -11.26 2.99
N ASP A 138 0.25 -12.58 2.86
CA ASP A 138 0.44 -13.54 3.95
C ASP A 138 1.85 -13.48 4.60
N ALA A 139 2.85 -12.97 3.86
CA ALA A 139 4.23 -12.87 4.30
C ALA A 139 4.40 -12.18 5.65
N LEU A 140 3.85 -10.97 5.78
CA LEU A 140 4.15 -10.12 6.94
C LEU A 140 3.43 -10.59 8.18
N TRP A 141 2.25 -11.17 7.97
CA TRP A 141 1.44 -11.66 9.06
C TRP A 141 1.95 -12.99 9.58
N ASN A 142 2.30 -13.90 8.66
CA ASN A 142 2.77 -15.23 9.03
C ASN A 142 4.23 -15.21 9.50
N TRP A 143 5.04 -14.26 9.04
CA TRP A 143 6.47 -14.15 9.34
C TRP A 143 6.88 -12.78 9.89
N PRO A 144 6.38 -12.38 11.08
CA PRO A 144 6.82 -11.14 11.71
C PRO A 144 8.29 -11.30 12.14
N GLY A 145 9.17 -10.47 11.59
CA GLY A 145 10.61 -10.54 11.84
C GLY A 145 11.44 -10.25 10.60
N LEU A 146 12.28 -11.21 10.20
CA LEU A 146 13.16 -11.10 9.04
C LEU A 146 12.77 -12.13 7.98
N PHE A 147 12.33 -11.66 6.83
CA PHE A 147 12.09 -12.46 5.63
C PHE A 147 13.17 -12.16 4.59
N VAL A 148 13.91 -13.18 4.16
CA VAL A 148 14.93 -13.07 3.10
C VAL A 148 14.54 -13.95 1.92
N ASP A 149 14.17 -13.31 0.81
CA ASP A 149 13.67 -13.95 -0.41
C ASP A 149 14.79 -14.47 -1.33
N GLY A 150 15.94 -13.82 -1.30
CA GLY A 150 16.95 -14.01 -2.33
C GLY A 150 17.48 -15.43 -2.39
N SER A 151 17.81 -15.85 -3.60
CA SER A 151 18.60 -17.07 -3.85
C SER A 151 20.02 -17.00 -3.25
N SER A 152 20.46 -15.79 -2.91
CA SER A 152 21.75 -15.46 -2.31
C SER A 152 21.90 -16.12 -0.94
N ALA A 153 23.08 -16.67 -0.67
CA ALA A 153 23.36 -17.25 0.64
C ALA A 153 23.43 -16.15 1.71
N VAL A 154 22.65 -16.30 2.77
CA VAL A 154 22.73 -15.47 3.97
C VAL A 154 23.86 -16.00 4.85
N SER A 155 24.82 -15.14 5.17
CA SER A 155 25.92 -15.49 6.07
C SER A 155 25.88 -14.65 7.34
N ILE A 156 25.77 -15.32 8.48
CA ILE A 156 25.97 -14.73 9.81
C ILE A 156 27.36 -15.17 10.28
N GLY A 157 28.36 -14.30 10.10
CA GLY A 157 29.76 -14.58 10.42
C GLY A 157 30.35 -13.58 11.41
N GLY A 158 31.62 -13.79 11.78
CA GLY A 158 32.33 -12.90 12.70
C GLY A 158 31.73 -12.90 14.11
N ASN A 159 31.72 -11.76 14.80
CA ASN A 159 31.03 -11.58 16.09
C ASN A 159 29.66 -10.92 15.89
N THR A 160 28.88 -11.36 14.91
CA THR A 160 27.52 -10.87 14.69
C THR A 160 26.53 -11.74 15.45
N THR A 161 25.83 -11.17 16.43
CA THR A 161 24.62 -11.79 16.97
C THR A 161 23.43 -11.13 16.29
N LEU A 162 22.58 -11.90 15.61
CA LEU A 162 21.23 -11.52 15.19
C LEU A 162 20.26 -12.03 16.25
N GLU A 163 19.58 -11.14 16.93
CA GLU A 163 18.59 -11.47 17.95
C GLU A 163 17.26 -10.83 17.59
N ILE A 164 16.23 -11.67 17.48
CA ILE A 164 14.85 -11.28 17.23
C ILE A 164 14.00 -11.49 18.46
N THR A 165 13.79 -10.39 19.18
CA THR A 165 13.03 -10.33 20.42
C THR A 165 11.84 -9.40 20.29
N GLU A 166 10.76 -9.75 20.98
CA GLU A 166 9.65 -8.86 21.33
C GLU A 166 10.03 -7.86 22.45
N ASP A 167 9.10 -6.93 22.73
CA ASP A 167 9.20 -6.06 23.90
C ASP A 167 9.43 -6.91 25.17
N ALA A 168 10.36 -6.46 26.02
CA ALA A 168 10.83 -7.17 27.23
C ALA A 168 11.73 -8.41 27.01
N GLY A 169 12.25 -8.63 25.80
CA GLY A 169 13.34 -9.60 25.56
C GLY A 169 12.88 -11.06 25.45
N VAL A 170 11.59 -11.28 25.19
CA VAL A 170 11.05 -12.60 24.86
C VAL A 170 11.37 -12.91 23.39
N LEU A 171 11.89 -14.10 23.10
CA LEU A 171 12.08 -14.55 21.71
C LEU A 171 10.72 -14.89 21.12
N SER A 172 10.32 -14.16 20.08
CA SER A 172 9.03 -14.34 19.43
C SER A 172 9.05 -14.09 17.93
N GLY A 173 10.10 -13.45 17.42
CA GLY A 173 10.14 -13.14 15.99
C GLY A 173 10.63 -14.32 15.18
N LYS A 174 10.16 -14.35 13.94
CA LYS A 174 10.41 -15.42 12.99
C LYS A 174 11.47 -14.99 11.99
N VAL A 175 12.29 -15.94 11.58
CA VAL A 175 13.27 -15.78 10.51
C VAL A 175 12.92 -16.76 9.42
N TYR A 176 12.69 -16.24 8.22
CA TYR A 176 12.55 -17.06 7.03
C TYR A 176 13.64 -16.69 6.02
N VAL A 177 14.32 -17.71 5.49
CA VAL A 177 15.35 -17.57 4.45
C VAL A 177 15.04 -18.56 3.33
N ARG A 178 14.69 -18.07 2.15
CA ARG A 178 14.52 -18.92 0.96
C ARG A 178 15.84 -19.51 0.46
N GLY A 179 16.93 -18.77 0.64
CA GLY A 179 18.27 -19.19 0.25
C GLY A 179 18.92 -20.18 1.21
N ASN A 180 20.25 -20.26 1.11
CA ASN A 180 21.06 -20.95 2.11
C ASN A 180 21.29 -20.02 3.31
N LEU A 181 21.36 -20.57 4.52
CA LEU A 181 21.75 -19.84 5.72
C LEU A 181 23.00 -20.50 6.33
N SER A 182 24.08 -19.74 6.46
CA SER A 182 25.32 -20.19 7.09
C SER A 182 25.67 -19.34 8.31
N ILE A 183 25.77 -19.97 9.48
CA ILE A 183 26.22 -19.36 10.73
C ILE A 183 27.63 -19.86 11.07
N SER A 184 28.58 -18.94 11.13
CA SER A 184 30.03 -19.23 11.21
C SER A 184 30.75 -18.35 12.21
N GLY A 185 32.01 -18.67 12.53
CA GLY A 185 32.83 -17.85 13.43
C GLY A 185 32.28 -17.81 14.86
N SER A 186 31.97 -16.61 15.36
CA SER A 186 31.29 -16.37 16.64
C SER A 186 29.86 -15.85 16.44
N GLY A 187 29.30 -16.02 15.23
CA GLY A 187 27.98 -15.54 14.92
C GLY A 187 26.92 -16.27 15.72
N GLU A 188 25.86 -15.58 16.13
CA GLU A 188 24.72 -16.15 16.86
C GLU A 188 23.42 -15.72 16.21
N LEU A 189 22.44 -16.62 16.13
CA LEU A 189 21.07 -16.35 15.73
C LEU A 189 20.14 -16.72 16.88
N ARG A 190 19.28 -15.78 17.28
CA ARG A 190 18.25 -15.97 18.29
C ARG A 190 16.90 -15.58 17.69
N ALA A 191 15.99 -16.53 17.56
CA ALA A 191 14.65 -16.34 17.02
C ALA A 191 13.67 -17.25 17.76
N ASP A 192 12.37 -17.11 17.50
CA ASP A 192 11.38 -18.09 17.95
C ASP A 192 11.29 -19.23 16.95
N ILE A 193 10.97 -18.88 15.70
CA ILE A 193 10.88 -19.82 14.58
C ILE A 193 11.94 -19.46 13.55
N LEU A 194 12.73 -20.43 13.13
CA LEU A 194 13.64 -20.35 11.99
C LEU A 194 13.17 -21.30 10.90
N ALA A 195 13.01 -20.80 9.69
CA ALA A 195 12.76 -21.58 8.49
C ALA A 195 13.77 -21.26 7.39
N VAL A 196 14.37 -22.30 6.80
CA VAL A 196 15.34 -22.19 5.72
C VAL A 196 14.94 -23.12 4.57
N GLU A 197 14.58 -22.57 3.41
CA GLU A 197 14.07 -23.40 2.31
C GLU A 197 15.15 -24.26 1.64
N LYS A 198 16.44 -23.90 1.76
CA LYS A 198 17.55 -24.70 1.23
C LYS A 198 18.43 -25.28 2.35
N GLU A 199 19.71 -24.91 2.37
CA GLU A 199 20.68 -25.47 3.31
C GLU A 199 20.87 -24.58 4.54
N LEU A 200 20.75 -25.16 5.73
CA LEU A 200 21.18 -24.57 7.00
C LEU A 200 22.51 -25.19 7.46
N SER A 201 23.54 -24.34 7.59
CA SER A 201 24.88 -24.72 8.04
C SER A 201 25.27 -23.96 9.31
N VAL A 202 25.53 -24.66 10.41
CA VAL A 202 25.96 -24.08 11.69
C VAL A 202 27.30 -24.67 12.12
N GLN A 203 28.30 -23.81 12.34
CA GLN A 203 29.67 -24.28 12.62
C GLN A 203 29.92 -24.68 14.08
N LYS A 204 29.22 -24.10 15.07
CA LYS A 204 29.44 -24.31 16.52
C LYS A 204 28.14 -24.47 17.33
N VAL A 205 28.25 -25.10 18.51
CA VAL A 205 27.14 -25.59 19.36
C VAL A 205 26.25 -24.49 19.98
N ASN A 206 26.65 -23.22 19.88
CA ASN A 206 26.04 -22.09 20.59
C ASN A 206 25.66 -20.94 19.66
N GLN A 207 25.48 -21.23 18.38
CA GLN A 207 25.25 -20.22 17.35
C GLN A 207 23.80 -20.11 16.90
N LEU A 208 22.93 -21.03 17.33
CA LEU A 208 21.51 -21.02 16.99
C LEU A 208 20.69 -21.27 18.25
N TYR A 209 19.76 -20.36 18.51
CA TYR A 209 18.77 -20.42 19.57
C TYR A 209 17.40 -20.14 18.94
N ALA A 210 16.64 -21.20 18.67
CA ALA A 210 15.27 -21.11 18.20
C ALA A 210 14.37 -22.01 19.05
N GLN A 211 13.09 -21.72 19.21
CA GLN A 211 12.14 -22.71 19.75
C GLN A 211 11.83 -23.78 18.70
N GLU A 212 11.80 -23.37 17.43
CA GLU A 212 11.59 -24.24 16.30
C GLU A 212 12.56 -23.89 15.16
N ALA A 213 13.20 -24.89 14.57
CA ALA A 213 14.05 -24.73 13.40
C ALA A 213 13.68 -25.77 12.33
N ARG A 214 13.36 -25.28 11.14
CA ARG A 214 13.02 -26.06 9.95
C ARG A 214 14.00 -25.73 8.83
N ALA A 215 14.53 -26.75 8.17
CA ALA A 215 15.33 -26.57 6.97
C ALA A 215 15.16 -27.76 6.01
N TYR A 216 15.19 -27.50 4.70
CA TYR A 216 15.13 -28.57 3.71
C TYR A 216 16.34 -29.50 3.78
N THR A 217 17.52 -28.94 4.01
CA THR A 217 18.73 -29.73 4.28
C THR A 217 19.52 -29.12 5.43
N MET A 218 19.96 -29.98 6.36
CA MET A 218 20.87 -29.62 7.45
C MET A 218 22.10 -30.52 7.36
N SER A 219 23.30 -29.94 7.47
CA SER A 219 24.51 -30.77 7.54
C SER A 219 24.52 -31.59 8.84
N ALA A 220 25.00 -32.84 8.81
CA ALA A 220 25.05 -33.70 10.00
C ALA A 220 25.79 -33.03 11.17
N SER A 221 26.84 -32.26 10.87
CA SER A 221 27.60 -31.49 11.85
C SER A 221 26.79 -30.35 12.50
N THR A 222 25.73 -29.87 11.86
CA THR A 222 24.80 -28.86 12.39
C THR A 222 23.87 -29.48 13.42
N ILE A 223 23.36 -30.69 13.17
CA ILE A 223 22.42 -31.40 14.05
C ILE A 223 23.04 -31.66 15.41
N GLU A 224 24.28 -32.16 15.45
CA GLU A 224 25.02 -32.44 16.70
C GLU A 224 25.30 -31.18 17.54
N LYS A 225 25.20 -30.00 16.91
CA LYS A 225 25.56 -28.71 17.49
C LYS A 225 24.34 -27.90 17.95
N ILE A 226 23.12 -28.25 17.56
CA ILE A 226 21.95 -27.56 18.09
C ILE A 226 21.67 -28.10 19.49
N ARG A 227 21.61 -27.20 20.50
CA ARG A 227 21.41 -27.59 21.90
C ARG A 227 20.09 -28.40 22.07
N PRO A 228 20.04 -29.31 23.05
CA PRO A 228 18.93 -30.28 23.22
C PRO A 228 17.59 -29.69 23.68
N THR A 229 17.45 -28.36 23.81
CA THR A 229 16.21 -27.71 24.24
C THR A 229 15.26 -27.35 23.10
N VAL A 230 15.69 -27.57 21.85
CA VAL A 230 14.96 -27.19 20.63
C VAL A 230 14.51 -28.46 19.92
N PRO A 231 13.21 -28.73 19.74
CA PRO A 231 12.77 -29.73 18.78
C PRO A 231 13.22 -29.28 17.37
N VAL A 232 14.32 -29.86 16.88
CA VAL A 232 14.72 -29.70 15.49
C VAL A 232 13.91 -30.68 14.66
N ILE A 233 12.93 -30.18 13.92
CA ILE A 233 12.11 -30.99 13.02
C ILE A 233 12.83 -31.05 11.68
N ILE A 234 13.62 -32.10 11.50
CA ILE A 234 14.23 -32.47 10.22
C ILE A 234 13.27 -33.46 9.56
N SER A 235 12.20 -32.93 8.99
CA SER A 235 11.30 -33.72 8.13
C SER A 235 11.32 -33.13 6.73
N ASP A 236 10.68 -33.82 5.79
CA ASP A 236 10.29 -33.29 4.48
C ASP A 236 9.33 -32.11 4.67
N TRP A 237 9.81 -31.00 5.26
CA TRP A 237 9.06 -29.78 5.42
C TRP A 237 8.72 -29.32 4.02
N ASN A 238 7.45 -29.50 3.67
CA ASN A 238 6.90 -28.99 2.43
C ASN A 238 6.47 -27.56 2.72
N PRO A 239 7.24 -26.55 2.28
CA PRO A 239 6.83 -25.16 2.45
C PRO A 239 5.49 -24.86 1.78
N GLY A 240 4.99 -25.73 0.88
CA GLY A 240 3.67 -25.59 0.27
C GLY A 240 2.46 -25.84 1.19
N ASP A 241 2.66 -26.39 2.40
CA ASP A 241 1.57 -26.57 3.38
C ASP A 241 1.40 -25.35 4.30
N GLU A 242 2.38 -24.43 4.32
CA GLU A 242 2.28 -23.12 4.96
C GLU A 242 2.23 -22.06 3.86
N GLU A 243 1.44 -21.00 4.01
CA GLU A 243 1.37 -19.90 3.04
C GLU A 243 2.66 -19.05 3.12
N ILE A 244 3.76 -19.61 2.61
CA ILE A 244 5.00 -18.91 2.39
C ILE A 244 4.88 -18.21 1.05
N PRO A 245 5.05 -16.89 0.99
CA PRO A 245 4.87 -16.14 -0.23
C PRO A 245 5.91 -16.48 -1.28
N ASP A 246 5.51 -16.49 -2.55
CA ASP A 246 6.36 -16.84 -3.70
C ASP A 246 7.48 -15.84 -3.99
N ALA A 247 7.44 -14.61 -3.48
CA ALA A 247 8.54 -13.62 -3.55
C ALA A 247 8.28 -12.42 -2.63
N VAL A 248 9.35 -11.69 -2.23
CA VAL A 248 9.25 -10.36 -1.58
C VAL A 248 8.93 -9.29 -2.60
N PHE A 249 9.62 -9.31 -3.74
CA PHE A 249 9.32 -8.43 -4.87
C PHE A 249 9.18 -9.24 -6.15
N THR A 250 7.96 -9.34 -6.65
CA THR A 250 7.77 -9.75 -8.06
C THR A 250 8.23 -8.62 -8.99
N SER A 251 8.49 -8.94 -10.25
CA SER A 251 8.83 -7.92 -11.26
C SER A 251 7.73 -6.86 -11.37
N ASP A 252 6.48 -7.29 -11.32
CA ASP A 252 5.30 -6.42 -11.35
C ASP A 252 5.25 -5.47 -10.15
N MET A 253 5.63 -5.94 -8.96
CA MET A 253 5.70 -5.09 -7.76
C MET A 253 6.80 -4.03 -7.90
N LYS A 254 7.98 -4.40 -8.41
CA LYS A 254 9.08 -3.44 -8.63
C LYS A 254 8.64 -2.36 -9.61
N GLU A 255 7.99 -2.75 -10.70
CA GLU A 255 7.44 -1.81 -11.68
C GLU A 255 6.37 -0.91 -11.06
N TYR A 256 5.43 -1.47 -10.29
CA TYR A 256 4.39 -0.72 -9.61
C TYR A 256 4.95 0.36 -8.68
N TYR A 257 5.90 0.02 -7.81
CA TYR A 257 6.50 1.01 -6.90
C TYR A 257 7.38 2.02 -7.64
N ALA A 258 8.03 1.64 -8.74
CA ALA A 258 8.74 2.58 -9.58
C ALA A 258 7.79 3.60 -10.23
N GLN A 259 6.63 3.15 -10.71
CA GLN A 259 5.59 4.03 -11.25
C GLN A 259 5.02 4.96 -10.18
N LEU A 260 4.75 4.47 -8.97
CA LEU A 260 4.31 5.30 -7.84
C LEU A 260 5.34 6.34 -7.43
N ALA A 261 6.62 5.98 -7.35
CA ALA A 261 7.67 6.95 -7.06
C ALA A 261 7.81 8.02 -8.16
N ALA A 262 7.44 7.70 -9.41
CA ALA A 262 7.42 8.66 -10.50
C ALA A 262 6.17 9.55 -10.52
N ASP A 263 5.09 9.18 -9.81
CA ASP A 263 3.82 9.91 -9.83
C ASP A 263 3.95 11.30 -9.19
N PRO A 264 3.75 12.40 -9.95
CA PRO A 264 3.80 13.76 -9.41
C PRO A 264 2.69 14.06 -8.39
N GLY A 265 1.62 13.28 -8.37
CA GLY A 265 0.51 13.40 -7.42
C GLY A 265 0.83 12.88 -6.01
N ILE A 266 1.93 12.13 -5.84
CA ILE A 266 2.38 11.67 -4.52
C ILE A 266 3.27 12.73 -3.88
N THR A 267 3.01 13.01 -2.60
CA THR A 267 3.74 13.97 -1.79
C THR A 267 5.23 13.63 -1.78
N ILE A 268 6.06 14.59 -2.15
CA ILE A 268 7.52 14.42 -2.07
C ILE A 268 7.90 14.38 -0.59
N TRP A 269 8.72 13.40 -0.23
CA TRP A 269 9.33 13.33 1.09
C TRP A 269 10.31 14.50 1.24
N ASP A 270 9.94 15.45 2.09
CA ASP A 270 10.77 16.58 2.50
C ASP A 270 10.95 16.53 4.03
N GLN A 271 12.14 16.14 4.49
CA GLN A 271 12.40 15.97 5.92
C GLN A 271 12.24 17.26 6.72
N ASP A 272 12.48 18.42 6.10
CA ASP A 272 12.37 19.70 6.79
C ASP A 272 10.93 20.21 6.76
N GLY A 273 10.16 19.85 5.73
CA GLY A 273 8.73 20.17 5.62
C GLY A 273 7.78 19.31 6.47
N LEU A 274 8.24 18.15 6.97
CA LEU A 274 7.39 17.19 7.70
C LEU A 274 7.47 17.29 9.22
N LYS A 275 8.35 18.13 9.77
CA LYS A 275 8.48 18.34 11.22
C LYS A 275 7.41 19.29 11.72
N ASP A 276 6.74 18.91 12.81
CA ASP A 276 5.95 19.86 13.58
C ASP A 276 6.84 20.79 14.42
N MET A 277 6.22 21.73 15.15
CA MET A 277 6.94 22.67 16.02
C MET A 277 7.72 22.01 17.16
N SER A 278 7.45 20.73 17.46
CA SER A 278 8.18 19.94 18.45
C SER A 278 9.32 19.10 17.84
N GLY A 279 9.47 19.14 16.51
CA GLY A 279 10.48 18.38 15.78
C GLY A 279 10.09 16.93 15.51
N ILE A 280 8.82 16.57 15.73
CA ILE A 280 8.27 15.24 15.42
C ILE A 280 7.84 15.23 13.96
N TYR A 281 8.22 14.19 13.23
CA TYR A 281 7.74 13.99 11.86
C TYR A 281 6.27 13.56 11.89
N GLN A 282 5.37 14.34 11.31
CA GLN A 282 3.96 14.00 11.20
C GLN A 282 3.73 13.25 9.89
N LEU A 283 3.52 11.94 9.99
CA LEU A 283 3.38 11.05 8.86
C LEU A 283 1.91 10.64 8.69
N ASP A 284 1.32 11.00 7.57
CA ASP A 284 -0.03 10.55 7.21
C ASP A 284 -0.11 10.32 5.70
N GLY A 285 -0.02 9.05 5.32
CA GLY A 285 -0.19 8.60 3.94
C GLY A 285 1.10 8.22 3.23
N LEU A 286 1.16 8.54 1.93
CA LEU A 286 2.19 8.06 1.02
C LEU A 286 3.14 9.19 0.61
N TYR A 287 4.44 8.90 0.71
CA TYR A 287 5.52 9.80 0.36
C TYR A 287 6.44 9.16 -0.67
N ARG A 288 7.07 9.99 -1.50
CA ARG A 288 8.07 9.54 -2.49
C ARG A 288 9.39 10.27 -2.35
N CYS A 289 10.49 9.56 -2.58
CA CYS A 289 11.83 10.12 -2.67
C CYS A 289 12.50 9.66 -3.98
N ASN A 290 12.81 10.63 -4.83
CA ASN A 290 13.51 10.40 -6.09
C ASN A 290 15.02 10.47 -5.87
N GLY A 291 15.67 9.30 -5.82
CA GLY A 291 17.08 9.15 -5.52
C GLY A 291 17.34 8.65 -4.09
N PRO A 292 18.59 8.81 -3.60
CA PRO A 292 18.97 8.38 -2.26
C PRO A 292 18.28 9.18 -1.16
N LEU A 293 17.93 8.50 -0.07
CA LEU A 293 17.33 9.08 1.13
C LEU A 293 18.28 8.93 2.33
N ASP A 294 18.75 10.03 2.89
CA ASP A 294 19.53 10.03 4.15
C ASP A 294 18.62 10.39 5.33
N LEU A 295 18.26 9.39 6.15
CA LEU A 295 17.39 9.58 7.31
C LEU A 295 18.12 10.26 8.47
N LYS A 296 17.47 11.28 9.02
CA LYS A 296 17.93 12.01 10.21
C LYS A 296 17.34 11.42 11.47
N SER A 297 18.00 11.67 12.59
CA SER A 297 17.45 11.37 13.91
C SER A 297 16.12 12.06 14.14
N GLY A 298 15.25 11.43 14.94
CA GLY A 298 14.04 12.03 15.45
C GLY A 298 13.00 11.00 15.89
N THR A 299 11.80 11.49 16.15
CA THR A 299 10.62 10.66 16.37
C THR A 299 9.58 10.99 15.32
N TYR A 300 8.74 10.02 14.97
CA TYR A 300 7.62 10.24 14.05
C TYR A 300 6.30 9.80 14.69
N SER A 301 5.22 10.49 14.35
CA SER A 301 3.86 10.09 14.69
C SER A 301 3.00 9.90 13.45
N GLY A 302 1.97 9.08 13.58
CA GLY A 302 1.05 8.74 12.49
C GLY A 302 1.53 7.56 11.64
N ARG A 303 0.94 7.42 10.45
CA ARG A 303 1.07 6.24 9.59
C ARG A 303 1.57 6.65 8.22
N GLY A 304 2.79 6.28 7.89
CA GLY A 304 3.46 6.71 6.66
C GLY A 304 4.12 5.58 5.89
N THR A 305 4.05 5.65 4.56
CA THR A 305 4.92 4.85 3.68
C THR A 305 5.79 5.79 2.86
N ILE A 306 7.09 5.49 2.80
CA ILE A 306 8.04 6.21 1.96
C ILE A 306 8.52 5.26 0.87
N ILE A 307 8.24 5.60 -0.39
CA ILE A 307 8.79 4.89 -1.55
C ILE A 307 10.06 5.62 -1.99
N VAL A 308 11.17 4.90 -2.02
CA VAL A 308 12.50 5.43 -2.35
C VAL A 308 13.03 4.70 -3.58
N THR A 309 13.45 5.46 -4.60
CA THR A 309 14.02 4.88 -5.84
C THR A 309 15.53 4.62 -5.74
N GLY A 310 16.20 5.18 -4.73
CA GLY A 310 17.61 4.94 -4.43
C GLY A 310 17.85 4.23 -3.09
N ASP A 311 19.09 4.33 -2.64
CA ASP A 311 19.52 3.79 -1.36
C ASP A 311 18.96 4.61 -0.19
N VAL A 312 18.72 3.93 0.93
CA VAL A 312 18.31 4.57 2.19
C VAL A 312 19.47 4.43 3.17
N GLY A 313 20.00 5.56 3.62
CA GLY A 313 21.08 5.61 4.59
C GLY A 313 20.64 6.27 5.89
N PHE A 314 21.48 6.10 6.91
CA PHE A 314 21.47 6.92 8.12
C PHE A 314 22.84 7.54 8.29
N SER A 315 22.87 8.80 8.74
CA SER A 315 24.12 9.37 9.27
C SER A 315 24.48 8.67 10.60
N SER A 316 25.78 8.52 10.88
CA SER A 316 26.31 7.77 12.03
C SER A 316 25.63 8.16 13.36
N GLY A 317 25.18 7.15 14.11
CA GLY A 317 24.59 7.31 15.45
C GLY A 317 23.16 7.86 15.47
N ASN A 318 22.51 8.00 14.30
CA ASN A 318 21.14 8.47 14.25
C ASN A 318 20.12 7.44 14.75
N THR A 319 19.05 7.93 15.37
CA THR A 319 17.91 7.11 15.82
C THR A 319 16.61 7.71 15.29
N LEU A 320 15.82 6.92 14.57
CA LEU A 320 14.47 7.27 14.13
C LEU A 320 13.49 6.25 14.71
N VAL A 321 12.58 6.67 15.59
CA VAL A 321 11.62 5.76 16.24
C VAL A 321 10.23 6.37 16.31
N LYS A 322 9.20 5.53 16.51
CA LYS A 322 7.83 6.00 16.68
C LYS A 322 7.65 6.81 17.97
N ALA A 323 6.80 7.82 17.93
CA ALA A 323 6.45 8.68 19.06
C ALA A 323 5.41 8.02 19.98
N ASP A 324 4.54 7.18 19.43
CA ASP A 324 3.48 6.48 20.15
C ASP A 324 3.26 5.05 19.60
N LYS A 325 2.39 4.28 20.25
CA LYS A 325 2.12 2.89 19.90
C LYS A 325 1.37 2.69 18.59
N ASP A 326 0.60 3.71 18.17
CA ASP A 326 -0.32 3.64 17.02
C ASP A 326 0.35 4.11 15.72
N SER A 327 1.56 4.66 15.85
CA SER A 327 2.39 5.15 14.76
C SER A 327 3.17 4.03 14.07
N CYS A 328 3.21 4.07 12.74
CA CYS A 328 3.88 3.08 11.90
C CYS A 328 4.54 3.76 10.70
N LEU A 329 5.78 3.39 10.41
CA LEU A 329 6.49 3.81 9.21
C LEU A 329 6.89 2.58 8.41
N THR A 330 6.63 2.60 7.11
CA THR A 330 7.14 1.61 6.16
C THR A 330 8.03 2.29 5.13
N ILE A 331 9.22 1.73 4.90
CA ILE A 331 10.18 2.21 3.91
C ILE A 331 10.28 1.15 2.82
N ILE A 332 9.99 1.54 1.57
CA ILE A 332 10.02 0.66 0.40
C ILE A 332 11.10 1.14 -0.56
N THR A 333 12.12 0.32 -0.82
CA THR A 333 13.14 0.58 -1.84
C THR A 333 13.32 -0.65 -2.75
N PRO A 334 12.55 -0.75 -3.85
CA PRO A 334 12.47 -1.98 -4.67
C PRO A 334 13.78 -2.40 -5.32
N THR A 335 14.72 -1.46 -5.50
CA THR A 335 16.02 -1.67 -6.15
C THR A 335 17.21 -1.18 -5.31
N GLY A 336 16.97 -0.46 -4.22
CA GLY A 336 18.02 0.14 -3.41
C GLY A 336 18.38 -0.68 -2.19
N THR A 337 19.43 -0.21 -1.51
CA THR A 337 19.93 -0.78 -0.26
C THR A 337 19.50 0.08 0.92
N VAL A 338 18.93 -0.52 1.96
CA VAL A 338 18.79 0.12 3.28
C VAL A 338 20.06 -0.17 4.07
N THR A 339 20.81 0.86 4.44
CA THR A 339 22.07 0.74 5.19
C THR A 339 21.94 1.40 6.56
N LEU A 340 22.12 0.61 7.61
CA LEU A 340 22.33 1.10 8.97
C LEU A 340 23.80 0.93 9.36
N GLY A 341 24.44 2.00 9.79
CA GLY A 341 25.82 1.98 10.27
C GLY A 341 25.96 1.37 11.67
N GLY A 342 27.09 1.64 12.32
CA GLY A 342 27.34 1.18 13.69
C GLY A 342 26.70 2.03 14.78
N GLY A 343 25.54 1.60 15.29
CA GLY A 343 24.86 2.20 16.46
C GLY A 343 23.54 2.90 16.14
N GLU A 344 23.13 2.91 14.89
CA GLU A 344 21.87 3.47 14.42
C GLU A 344 20.68 2.60 14.81
N THR A 345 19.55 3.24 15.10
CA THR A 345 18.29 2.55 15.39
C THR A 345 17.19 3.05 14.46
N LEU A 346 16.60 2.16 13.68
CA LEU A 346 15.46 2.43 12.80
C LEU A 346 14.23 1.69 13.31
N GLY A 347 13.26 2.41 13.85
CA GLY A 347 11.93 1.89 14.12
C GLY A 347 11.04 2.07 12.91
N ALA A 348 11.04 1.11 11.99
CA ALA A 348 10.18 1.10 10.82
C ALA A 348 10.11 -0.32 10.24
N ASN A 349 9.08 -0.58 9.44
CA ASN A 349 9.06 -1.70 8.53
C ASN A 349 9.92 -1.38 7.31
N VAL A 350 10.71 -2.35 6.87
CA VAL A 350 11.65 -2.21 5.75
C VAL A 350 11.30 -3.24 4.68
N ILE A 351 11.10 -2.77 3.45
CA ILE A 351 10.94 -3.62 2.28
C ILE A 351 11.97 -3.17 1.25
N ALA A 352 12.99 -3.96 1.00
CA ALA A 352 14.15 -3.50 0.22
C ALA A 352 14.72 -4.57 -0.70
N HIS A 353 15.36 -4.17 -1.79
CA HIS A 353 16.19 -5.12 -2.54
C HIS A 353 17.29 -5.68 -1.62
N LYS A 354 17.97 -4.81 -0.88
CA LYS A 354 19.03 -5.21 0.04
C LYS A 354 18.96 -4.50 1.38
N LEU A 355 19.24 -5.22 2.46
CA LEU A 355 19.45 -4.67 3.79
C LEU A 355 20.89 -4.92 4.24
N ARG A 356 21.60 -3.85 4.61
CA ARG A 356 22.95 -3.91 5.16
C ARG A 356 22.95 -3.36 6.58
N LEU A 357 23.31 -4.23 7.54
CA LEU A 357 23.43 -3.88 8.94
C LEU A 357 24.88 -3.94 9.37
N ASN A 358 25.43 -2.82 9.84
CA ASN A 358 26.82 -2.73 10.28
C ASN A 358 26.90 -2.56 11.81
N GLY A 359 27.97 -3.04 12.43
CA GLY A 359 28.28 -2.77 13.83
C GLY A 359 27.14 -3.10 14.80
N LYS A 360 26.61 -2.06 15.47
CA LYS A 360 25.53 -2.14 16.46
C LYS A 360 24.17 -1.64 15.95
N ALA A 361 23.93 -1.71 14.63
CA ALA A 361 22.65 -1.36 14.05
C ALA A 361 21.49 -2.08 14.73
N SER A 362 20.35 -1.39 14.84
CA SER A 362 19.10 -1.92 15.36
C SER A 362 17.93 -1.60 14.45
N ILE A 363 17.12 -2.60 14.10
CA ILE A 363 15.80 -2.39 13.50
C ILE A 363 14.75 -2.72 14.55
N LEU A 364 13.76 -1.84 14.70
CA LEU A 364 12.55 -2.04 15.52
C LEU A 364 11.35 -2.13 14.58
N GLY A 365 11.07 -3.31 14.04
CA GLY A 365 10.04 -3.51 13.01
C GLY A 365 10.22 -4.81 12.25
N ILE A 366 9.62 -4.90 11.06
CA ILE A 366 9.73 -6.06 10.16
C ILE A 366 10.68 -5.72 9.01
N ALA A 367 11.44 -6.68 8.52
CA ALA A 367 12.27 -6.53 7.33
C ALA A 367 11.96 -7.63 6.30
N MET A 368 11.63 -7.20 5.09
CA MET A 368 11.40 -8.06 3.92
C MET A 368 12.37 -7.68 2.83
N VAL A 369 13.32 -8.56 2.54
CA VAL A 369 14.45 -8.20 1.70
C VAL A 369 14.79 -9.31 0.72
N GLU A 370 15.29 -8.95 -0.45
CA GLU A 370 15.87 -9.97 -1.33
C GLU A 370 17.24 -10.40 -0.81
N GLU A 371 18.06 -9.44 -0.37
CA GLU A 371 19.39 -9.71 0.17
C GLU A 371 19.58 -9.10 1.55
N VAL A 372 20.32 -9.80 2.41
CA VAL A 372 20.76 -9.26 3.70
C VAL A 372 22.26 -9.45 3.87
N GLU A 373 22.92 -8.41 4.38
CA GLU A 373 24.36 -8.37 4.65
C GLU A 373 24.60 -7.91 6.09
N PHE A 374 25.25 -8.75 6.90
CA PHE A 374 25.57 -8.43 8.29
C PHE A 374 27.07 -8.21 8.47
N ASN A 375 27.46 -6.97 8.81
CA ASN A 375 28.84 -6.57 9.02
C ASN A 375 29.06 -6.20 10.50
N GLY A 376 29.05 -7.20 11.39
CA GLY A 376 29.13 -6.96 12.84
C GLY A 376 30.46 -6.37 13.31
N GLY A 377 31.58 -6.64 12.62
CA GLY A 377 32.89 -6.04 12.95
C GLY A 377 33.34 -6.23 14.41
N GLY A 378 32.87 -7.26 15.10
CA GLY A 378 33.11 -7.44 16.54
C GLY A 378 31.89 -7.20 17.44
N ASN A 379 30.83 -6.59 16.89
CA ASN A 379 29.66 -6.08 17.61
C ASN A 379 28.36 -6.79 17.22
N LYS A 380 27.42 -6.76 18.17
CA LYS A 380 26.06 -7.33 18.08
C LYS A 380 25.15 -6.45 17.21
N VAL A 381 24.53 -7.05 16.19
CA VAL A 381 23.50 -6.41 15.33
C VAL A 381 22.13 -6.80 15.87
N ASN A 382 21.39 -5.86 16.44
CA ASN A 382 20.09 -6.20 17.03
C ASN A 382 18.98 -6.10 15.96
N PHE A 383 18.03 -7.02 16.00
CA PHE A 383 16.82 -6.91 15.19
C PHE A 383 15.65 -7.11 16.14
N SER A 384 15.19 -6.06 16.83
CA SER A 384 14.04 -6.25 17.72
C SER A 384 12.78 -6.23 16.90
N LEU A 385 12.03 -7.33 16.91
CA LEU A 385 10.66 -7.29 16.44
C LEU A 385 9.85 -6.55 17.50
N ASN A 386 9.14 -5.50 17.13
CA ASN A 386 8.12 -4.95 18.01
C ASN A 386 6.77 -5.26 17.36
N ASN A 387 6.01 -6.19 17.96
CA ASN A 387 4.74 -6.67 17.39
C ASN A 387 3.72 -5.57 17.14
N LEU A 388 3.83 -4.43 17.84
CA LEU A 388 2.97 -3.29 17.56
C LEU A 388 3.21 -2.72 16.15
N PHE A 389 4.35 -3.01 15.51
CA PHE A 389 4.55 -2.73 14.09
C PHE A 389 3.80 -3.69 13.20
N ALA A 390 3.65 -4.96 13.57
CA ALA A 390 2.85 -5.93 12.81
C ALA A 390 1.36 -5.62 12.96
N GLU A 391 0.89 -5.48 14.20
CA GLU A 391 -0.52 -5.22 14.55
C GLU A 391 -0.99 -3.82 14.15
N GLY A 392 -0.07 -2.84 14.13
CA GLY A 392 -0.33 -1.46 13.70
C GLY A 392 -0.01 -1.20 12.22
N SER A 393 0.59 -2.16 11.49
CA SER A 393 0.87 -2.05 10.04
C SER A 393 -0.39 -2.23 9.23
N ASP A 394 -1.25 -1.24 9.36
CA ASP A 394 -2.48 -1.04 8.61
C ASP A 394 -2.19 -0.62 7.13
N MET A 395 -0.93 -0.75 6.68
CA MET A 395 -0.41 -0.34 5.38
C MET A 395 -0.24 -1.55 4.46
N ALA A 396 -0.53 -1.37 3.18
CA ALA A 396 -0.50 -2.46 2.21
C ALA A 396 0.94 -2.68 1.86
N LEU A 397 1.34 -3.91 2.09
CA LEU A 397 2.64 -4.38 1.71
C LEU A 397 2.52 -4.94 0.28
N PRO A 398 3.65 -5.05 -0.44
CA PRO A 398 3.69 -5.63 -1.77
C PRO A 398 2.91 -6.96 -1.77
N GLY A 399 1.98 -7.11 -2.72
CA GLY A 399 1.19 -8.34 -2.84
C GLY A 399 -0.18 -8.31 -2.17
N THR A 400 -0.58 -7.21 -1.55
CA THR A 400 -2.00 -7.01 -1.18
C THR A 400 -2.87 -7.15 -2.43
N THR A 401 -3.74 -8.15 -2.46
CA THR A 401 -4.63 -8.38 -3.60
C THR A 401 -5.96 -7.71 -3.35
N ILE A 402 -6.47 -7.04 -4.39
CA ILE A 402 -7.78 -6.42 -4.36
C ILE A 402 -8.64 -7.05 -5.43
N THR A 403 -9.73 -7.67 -5.00
CA THR A 403 -10.73 -8.29 -5.87
C THR A 403 -12.04 -7.52 -5.77
N ILE A 404 -12.54 -7.06 -6.91
CA ILE A 404 -13.87 -6.44 -6.98
C ILE A 404 -14.89 -7.58 -7.02
N GLY A 405 -15.64 -7.76 -5.93
CA GLY A 405 -16.68 -8.79 -5.81
C GLY A 405 -17.96 -8.42 -6.55
N SER A 406 -18.34 -7.14 -6.55
CA SER A 406 -19.44 -6.62 -7.36
C SER A 406 -19.29 -5.13 -7.62
N TRP A 407 -19.92 -4.65 -8.69
CA TRP A 407 -20.02 -3.24 -9.05
C TRP A 407 -21.44 -2.96 -9.53
N LYS A 408 -22.06 -1.87 -9.04
CA LYS A 408 -23.31 -1.35 -9.59
C LYS A 408 -23.42 0.18 -9.50
N GLU A 409 -24.23 0.78 -10.38
CA GLU A 409 -24.71 2.15 -10.17
C GLU A 409 -25.80 2.14 -9.09
N LYS A 410 -25.71 3.02 -8.08
CA LYS A 410 -26.66 3.05 -6.95
C LYS A 410 -28.09 3.37 -7.40
N HIS A 411 -28.21 4.24 -8.40
CA HIS A 411 -29.47 4.71 -8.97
C HIS A 411 -29.50 4.43 -10.47
N GLY A 412 -29.22 3.18 -10.85
CA GLY A 412 -29.30 2.73 -12.24
C GLY A 412 -30.69 3.03 -12.82
N ILE A 413 -30.70 3.51 -14.06
CA ILE A 413 -31.94 3.75 -14.84
C ILE A 413 -32.43 2.42 -15.47
N PHE A 414 -31.65 1.35 -15.36
CA PHE A 414 -31.92 0.02 -15.93
C PHE A 414 -31.88 -1.08 -14.87
#